data_AF-A0A845M439-F1
#
_entry.id   AF-A0A845M439-F1
#
_cell.length_a   1.000
_cell.length_b   1.000
_cell.length_c   1.000
_cell.angle_alpha   90.00
_cell.angle_beta   90.00
_cell.angle_gamma   90.00
#
_symmetry.space_group_name_H-M   'P 1'
#
loop_
_entity.id
_entity.type
_entity.pdbx_description
1 polymer ?
#
loop_
_entity_poly.entity_id
_entity_poly.type
_entity_poly.pdbx_seq_one_letter_code
_entity_poly.pdbx_strand_id
1 'polypeptide(L)'
;MDGSRYIVLRFERTSDYGIGGIAAHGKRKGKVPNVDRERTDENRFLIGHPDLRALCDERIVELQKKIVRRRIESLRKSRHTKKRKDLEAALDAAGGDKHALAELVGLPWDAKNVKPWTQGVLSASHEFFQNAGGGVDPAKTEEFLSFAKAYLETEFGSEVLYARADLDEKTPHVHFVVAPEHEERRTGNPMLSHHQHRLFGQIETIEGKDEAENENLWRKRSYELFQDRVANFAEAFDIDLRRGENRVAGEREQIARGEAVSKRRNTRPSRGRDLAAMLVADATDESAKLLFEAEELEAAAKAKDRKAEDKVAEAQRKEREANALMLGMTRGLEALEQEEIAYKPASKSRRDGLTYGPKAPKEERARKALRETIRPAYERLVGFARKLFERMSAVEMQEAENRRVAAELAAEDRRVRGQHSNVLERITKGLRPDQYTGDDFPDAFRVPLNMTDQALRKTLANMSNRELKRRHGASFDAARLTEDDPDLALEYRRGAQAIGLVAGMRGFDLETGRHDPDKATDPALAHQHTDGDPEPIKERVKTRSRQRVR
;
A
#
# COMPACT_ATOMS: atom_id res chain seq x y z
N MET A 1 17.20 13.84 3.21
CA MET A 1 17.12 13.86 4.69
C MET A 1 17.41 15.30 5.09
N ASP A 2 16.51 15.93 5.84
CA ASP A 2 16.74 17.27 6.40
C ASP A 2 18.00 17.21 7.27
N GLY A 3 19.07 17.91 6.86
CA GLY A 3 20.38 17.91 7.51
C GLY A 3 20.36 18.72 8.81
N SER A 4 19.41 18.43 9.68
CA SER A 4 19.12 19.24 10.86
C SER A 4 20.27 19.16 11.88
N ARG A 5 20.90 20.32 12.13
CA ARG A 5 22.03 20.50 13.05
C ARG A 5 21.51 20.85 14.43
N TYR A 6 21.58 19.92 15.38
CA TYR A 6 21.02 20.08 16.72
C TYR A 6 22.09 20.28 17.78
N ILE A 7 21.78 21.11 18.77
CA ILE A 7 22.56 21.25 20.01
C ILE A 7 22.32 20.00 20.87
N VAL A 8 23.40 19.46 21.42
CA VAL A 8 23.37 18.35 22.38
C VAL A 8 23.89 18.86 23.72
N LEU A 9 22.98 19.23 24.62
CA LEU A 9 23.30 19.56 26.02
C LEU A 9 22.74 18.48 26.94
N ARG A 10 23.63 17.83 27.71
CA ARG A 10 23.25 16.89 28.75
C ARG A 10 24.02 17.18 30.02
N PHE A 11 23.36 17.03 31.16
CA PHE A 11 24.02 17.18 32.43
C PHE A 11 23.35 16.32 33.49
N GLU A 12 24.13 15.97 34.51
CA GLU A 12 23.65 15.26 35.67
C GLU A 12 24.40 15.69 36.92
N ARG A 13 23.78 15.42 38.07
CA ARG A 13 24.41 15.67 39.36
C ARG A 13 25.44 14.58 39.64
N THR A 14 26.63 14.97 40.10
CA THR A 14 27.71 14.04 40.45
C THR A 14 28.17 14.24 41.89
N SER A 15 28.59 13.14 42.52
CA SER A 15 29.11 13.17 43.89
C SER A 15 30.53 13.69 43.90
N ASP A 16 31.01 14.11 45.07
CA ASP A 16 32.41 14.50 45.23
C ASP A 16 33.38 13.36 44.84
N TYR A 17 33.03 12.13 45.16
CA TYR A 17 33.78 10.95 44.73
C TYR A 17 33.73 10.73 43.21
N GLY A 18 32.59 11.02 42.57
CA GLY A 18 32.37 10.84 41.14
C GLY A 18 33.30 11.71 40.26
N ILE A 19 33.82 12.81 40.79
CA ILE A 19 34.80 13.69 40.13
C ILE A 19 36.05 12.92 39.67
N GLY A 20 36.50 11.94 40.46
CA GLY A 20 37.66 11.13 40.10
C GLY A 20 37.45 10.32 38.82
N GLY A 21 36.23 9.83 38.59
CA GLY A 21 35.86 9.13 37.36
C GLY A 21 35.93 10.03 36.13
N ILE A 22 35.47 11.27 36.25
CA ILE A 22 35.53 12.29 35.19
C ILE A 22 36.99 12.61 34.85
N ALA A 23 37.81 12.86 35.87
CA ALA A 23 39.23 13.16 35.69
C ALA A 23 40.00 11.96 35.08
N ALA A 24 39.67 10.73 35.47
CA ALA A 24 40.29 9.52 34.93
C ALA A 24 39.89 9.29 33.47
N HIS A 25 38.61 9.43 33.14
CA HIS A 25 38.13 9.40 31.76
C HIS A 25 38.81 10.48 30.93
N GLY A 26 39.01 11.67 31.52
CA GLY A 26 39.65 12.77 30.82
C GLY A 26 41.14 12.56 30.53
N LYS A 27 41.84 11.86 31.43
CA LYS A 27 43.22 11.43 31.22
C LYS A 27 43.32 10.16 30.35
N ARG A 28 42.21 9.71 29.74
CA ARG A 28 42.09 8.46 28.97
C ARG A 28 42.64 7.25 29.70
N LYS A 29 42.50 7.22 31.04
CA LYS A 29 42.95 6.09 31.86
C LYS A 29 41.98 4.92 31.73
N GLY A 30 42.49 3.77 31.30
CA GLY A 30 41.72 2.53 31.12
C GLY A 30 41.30 2.25 29.67
N LYS A 31 40.37 1.33 29.48
CA LYS A 31 39.80 1.01 28.16
C LYS A 31 38.65 1.97 27.86
N VAL A 32 38.92 2.97 27.03
CA VAL A 32 37.92 3.89 26.47
C VAL A 32 37.65 3.52 25.02
N PRO A 33 36.51 2.85 24.72
CA PRO A 33 36.17 2.50 23.35
C PRO A 33 35.85 3.78 22.56
N ASN A 34 36.29 3.82 21.28
CA ASN A 34 36.10 4.92 20.32
C ASN A 34 36.99 6.16 20.51
N VAL A 35 37.99 6.09 21.38
CA VAL A 35 39.04 7.11 21.46
C VAL A 35 40.16 6.76 20.48
N ASP A 36 40.47 7.70 19.61
CA ASP A 36 41.65 7.69 18.77
C ASP A 36 42.86 8.17 19.60
N ARG A 37 43.75 7.25 19.93
CA ARG A 37 44.92 7.55 20.77
C ARG A 37 45.94 8.44 20.08
N GLU A 38 45.94 8.48 18.75
CA GLU A 38 46.86 9.31 17.98
C GLU A 38 46.45 10.79 17.99
N ARG A 39 45.20 11.08 18.39
CA ARG A 39 44.61 12.43 18.41
C ARG A 39 44.37 12.96 19.82
N THR A 40 44.76 12.22 20.86
CA THR A 40 44.49 12.59 22.26
C THR A 40 45.18 13.89 22.68
N ASP A 41 46.28 14.26 22.01
CA ASP A 41 47.00 15.53 22.16
C ASP A 41 46.26 16.73 21.56
N GLU A 42 45.27 16.52 20.68
CA GLU A 42 44.36 17.57 20.20
C GLU A 42 43.37 18.04 21.29
N ASN A 43 43.12 17.21 22.32
CA ASN A 43 42.24 17.57 23.42
C ASN A 43 42.80 18.75 24.21
N ARG A 44 41.94 19.68 24.60
CA ARG A 44 42.38 20.90 25.29
C ARG A 44 41.35 21.43 26.28
N PHE A 45 41.83 22.22 27.23
CA PHE A 45 41.00 22.85 28.25
C PHE A 45 40.53 24.22 27.75
N LEU A 46 39.22 24.43 27.72
CA LEU A 46 38.61 25.73 27.46
C LEU A 46 38.55 26.57 28.75
N ILE A 47 38.30 25.90 29.88
CA ILE A 47 38.23 26.48 31.23
C ILE A 47 38.87 25.48 32.20
N GLY A 48 39.66 25.98 33.16
CA GLY A 48 40.35 25.16 34.15
C GLY A 48 41.59 24.45 33.60
N HIS A 49 41.96 23.33 34.20
CA HIS A 49 43.19 22.58 33.89
C HIS A 49 43.02 21.07 34.20
N PRO A 50 44.02 20.21 33.87
CA PRO A 50 43.90 18.75 33.95
C PRO A 50 43.65 18.16 35.34
N ASP A 51 43.79 18.94 36.41
CA ASP A 51 43.59 18.49 37.77
C ASP A 51 42.26 18.99 38.32
N LEU A 52 41.20 18.39 37.77
CA LEU A 52 39.82 18.63 38.19
C LEU A 52 39.62 18.41 39.71
N ARG A 53 40.35 17.49 40.32
CA ARG A 53 40.22 17.25 41.76
C ARG A 53 40.74 18.44 42.56
N ALA A 54 41.91 18.97 42.20
CA ALA A 54 42.44 20.18 42.80
C ALA A 54 41.47 21.36 42.65
N LEU A 55 40.88 21.57 41.46
CA LEU A 55 39.91 22.64 41.22
C LEU A 55 38.66 22.54 42.11
N CYS A 56 38.11 21.32 42.27
CA CYS A 56 36.98 21.10 43.18
C CYS A 56 37.38 21.33 44.65
N ASP A 57 38.54 20.83 45.07
CA ASP A 57 39.04 20.98 46.44
C ASP A 57 39.34 22.45 46.78
N GLU A 58 39.92 23.21 45.84
CA GLU A 58 40.14 24.66 45.95
C GLU A 58 38.83 25.41 46.10
N ARG A 59 37.80 25.08 45.30
CA ARG A 59 36.48 25.70 45.43
C ARG A 59 35.83 25.37 46.78
N ILE A 60 35.95 24.13 47.27
CA ILE A 60 35.46 23.78 48.62
C ILE A 60 36.13 24.64 49.69
N VAL A 61 37.46 24.73 49.65
CA VAL A 61 38.26 25.52 50.59
C VAL A 61 37.88 26.99 50.52
N GLU A 62 37.67 27.53 49.32
CA GLU A 62 37.23 28.92 49.12
C GLU A 62 35.89 29.18 49.81
N LEU A 63 34.90 28.30 49.60
CA LEU A 63 33.58 28.41 50.22
C LEU A 63 33.63 28.28 51.74
N GLN A 64 34.37 27.30 52.26
CA GLN A 64 34.56 27.12 53.71
C GLN A 64 35.22 28.34 54.34
N LYS A 65 36.26 28.90 53.72
CA LYS A 65 36.91 30.13 54.19
C LYS A 65 35.94 31.30 54.19
N LYS A 66 35.08 31.45 53.17
CA LYS A 66 34.02 32.48 53.16
C LYS A 66 33.06 32.30 54.35
N ILE A 67 32.63 31.07 54.65
CA ILE A 67 31.76 30.77 55.80
C ILE A 67 32.46 31.13 57.12
N VAL A 68 33.70 30.68 57.32
CA VAL A 68 34.48 30.99 58.54
C VAL A 68 34.63 32.50 58.72
N ARG A 69 35.00 33.23 57.65
CA ARG A 69 35.15 34.70 57.70
C ARG A 69 33.85 35.41 58.06
N ARG A 70 32.71 35.00 57.50
CA ARG A 70 31.39 35.54 57.89
C ARG A 70 31.09 35.28 59.37
N ARG A 71 31.43 34.09 59.88
CA ARG A 71 31.27 33.75 61.30
C ARG A 71 32.17 34.62 62.20
N ILE A 72 33.42 34.86 61.81
CA ILE A 72 34.34 35.78 62.48
C ILE A 72 33.77 37.20 62.51
N GLU A 73 33.23 37.68 61.39
CA GLU A 73 32.61 39.01 61.31
C GLU A 73 31.38 39.12 62.23
N SER A 74 30.53 38.10 62.27
CA SER A 74 29.38 38.03 63.19
C SER A 74 29.82 38.04 64.65
N LEU A 75 30.88 37.30 65.01
CA LEU A 75 31.47 37.29 66.36
C LEU A 75 32.08 38.64 66.72
N ARG A 76 32.66 39.34 65.74
CA ARG A 76 33.17 40.71 65.89
C ARG A 76 32.03 41.68 66.21
N LYS A 77 30.90 41.61 65.49
CA LYS A 77 29.72 42.45 65.73
C LYS A 77 29.08 42.20 67.11
N SER A 78 29.03 40.93 67.53
CA SER A 78 28.49 40.51 68.83
C SER A 78 29.48 40.62 70.01
N ARG A 79 30.69 41.18 69.78
CA ARG A 79 31.73 41.41 70.80
C ARG A 79 32.20 40.16 71.55
N HIS A 80 32.10 38.98 70.94
CA HIS A 80 32.61 37.72 71.50
C HIS A 80 34.11 37.51 71.21
N THR A 81 34.95 38.35 71.82
CA THR A 81 36.40 38.43 71.50
C THR A 81 37.15 37.11 71.64
N LYS A 82 36.88 36.31 72.68
CA LYS A 82 37.55 35.02 72.87
C LYS A 82 37.22 34.03 71.74
N LYS A 83 35.92 33.77 71.51
CA LYS A 83 35.46 32.89 70.42
C LYS A 83 35.96 33.33 69.05
N ARG A 84 36.06 34.66 68.81
CA ARG A 84 36.61 35.20 67.57
C ARG A 84 38.08 34.83 67.41
N LYS A 85 38.91 35.09 68.42
CA LYS A 85 40.35 34.76 68.40
C LYS A 85 40.59 33.26 68.25
N ASP A 86 39.81 32.44 68.96
CA ASP A 86 39.89 30.98 68.85
C ASP A 86 39.60 30.51 67.42
N LEU A 87 38.59 31.11 66.76
CA LEU A 87 38.23 30.79 65.37
C LEU A 87 39.23 31.34 64.35
N GLU A 88 39.81 32.52 64.58
CA GLU A 88 40.92 33.10 63.78
C GLU A 88 42.14 32.17 63.83
N ALA A 89 42.57 31.76 65.03
CA ALA A 89 43.68 30.83 65.21
C ALA A 89 43.41 29.46 64.58
N ALA A 90 42.18 28.94 64.69
CA ALA A 90 41.78 27.69 64.07
C ALA A 90 41.78 27.78 62.53
N LEU A 91 41.35 28.92 61.96
CA LEU A 91 41.42 29.17 60.52
C LEU A 91 42.87 29.21 60.03
N ASP A 92 43.75 29.91 60.74
CA ASP A 92 45.17 30.00 60.41
C ASP A 92 45.84 28.62 60.49
N ALA A 93 45.53 27.83 61.53
CA ALA A 93 46.03 26.47 61.68
C ALA A 93 45.51 25.51 60.58
N ALA A 94 44.23 25.64 60.18
CA ALA A 94 43.65 24.83 59.11
C ALA A 94 44.23 25.17 57.73
N GLY A 95 44.66 26.41 57.52
CA GLY A 95 45.35 26.83 56.30
C GLY A 95 44.54 26.57 55.02
N GLY A 96 45.03 25.66 54.17
CA GLY A 96 44.37 25.24 52.93
C GLY A 96 43.77 23.82 52.99
N ASP A 97 43.78 23.16 54.14
CA ASP A 97 43.28 21.80 54.28
C ASP A 97 41.75 21.79 54.38
N LYS A 98 41.11 21.20 53.36
CA LYS A 98 39.64 21.08 53.29
C LYS A 98 39.05 20.26 54.44
N HIS A 99 39.76 19.27 54.97
CA HIS A 99 39.28 18.42 56.05
C HIS A 99 39.36 19.16 57.38
N ALA A 100 40.47 19.84 57.65
CA ALA A 100 40.59 20.70 58.82
C ALA A 100 39.54 21.83 58.83
N LEU A 101 39.29 22.45 57.67
CA LEU A 101 38.23 23.46 57.52
C LEU A 101 36.82 22.86 57.69
N ALA A 102 36.60 21.62 57.26
CA ALA A 102 35.33 20.92 57.45
C ALA A 102 35.02 20.65 58.93
N GLU A 103 36.04 20.41 59.77
CA GLU A 103 35.82 20.30 61.23
C GLU A 103 35.34 21.63 61.86
N LEU A 104 35.69 22.78 61.25
CA LEU A 104 35.30 24.10 61.76
C LEU A 104 33.88 24.51 61.35
N VAL A 105 33.51 24.26 60.10
CA VAL A 105 32.27 24.79 59.49
C VAL A 105 31.45 23.76 58.71
N GLY A 106 31.90 22.51 58.64
CA GLY A 106 31.31 21.48 57.80
C GLY A 106 31.70 21.63 56.33
N LEU A 107 31.10 20.78 55.51
CA LEU A 107 31.18 20.88 54.05
C LEU A 107 30.25 22.00 53.55
N PRO A 108 30.58 22.66 52.43
CA PRO A 108 29.78 23.77 51.90
C PRO A 108 28.53 23.27 51.14
N TRP A 109 27.85 22.24 51.64
CA TRP A 109 26.56 21.74 51.14
C TRP A 109 25.82 21.00 52.26
N ASP A 110 24.50 20.88 52.12
CA ASP A 110 23.66 20.09 53.04
C ASP A 110 24.09 18.61 53.01
N ALA A 111 24.15 17.94 54.16
CA ALA A 111 24.48 16.52 54.24
C ALA A 111 23.59 15.61 53.37
N LYS A 112 22.35 16.02 53.09
CA LYS A 112 21.42 15.35 52.16
C LYS A 112 21.80 15.54 50.69
N ASN A 113 22.59 16.56 50.37
CA ASN A 113 23.12 16.80 49.04
C ASN A 113 24.33 15.89 48.76
N VAL A 114 24.06 14.61 48.51
CA VAL A 114 25.08 13.60 48.18
C VAL A 114 25.75 13.80 46.81
N LYS A 115 25.26 14.75 46.01
CA LYS A 115 25.74 15.06 44.66
C LYS A 115 25.84 16.59 44.46
N PRO A 116 26.85 17.23 45.06
CA PRO A 116 26.94 18.70 45.10
C PRO A 116 27.37 19.34 43.78
N TRP A 117 27.97 18.57 42.86
CA TRP A 117 28.47 19.08 41.58
C TRP A 117 27.50 18.76 40.43
N THR A 118 27.60 19.51 39.33
CA THR A 118 26.97 19.15 38.05
C THR A 118 28.05 18.80 37.05
N GLN A 119 27.97 17.62 36.43
CA GLN A 119 28.75 17.29 35.24
C GLN A 119 27.88 17.41 34.00
N GLY A 120 28.44 17.83 32.88
CA GLY A 120 27.72 17.88 31.62
C GLY A 120 28.59 17.66 30.40
N VAL A 121 27.90 17.47 29.29
CA VAL A 121 28.43 17.35 27.95
C VAL A 121 27.67 18.35 27.07
N LEU A 122 28.42 19.17 26.35
CA LEU A 122 27.92 20.05 25.30
C LEU A 122 28.54 19.61 23.97
N SER A 123 27.71 19.35 22.97
CA SER A 123 28.12 18.93 21.63
C SER A 123 27.08 19.40 20.61
N ALA A 124 27.24 18.98 19.37
CA ALA A 124 26.27 19.14 18.30
C ALA A 124 26.09 17.83 17.52
N SER A 125 25.09 17.79 16.65
CA SER A 125 24.98 16.76 15.60
C SER A 125 26.32 16.59 14.87
N HIS A 126 26.71 15.35 14.57
CA HIS A 126 28.00 15.07 13.93
C HIS A 126 28.15 15.81 12.60
N GLU A 127 27.05 15.94 11.87
CA GLU A 127 26.91 16.63 10.59
C GLU A 127 27.23 18.13 10.66
N PHE A 128 27.16 18.75 11.84
CA PHE A 128 27.61 20.15 12.01
C PHE A 128 29.12 20.28 11.85
N PHE A 129 29.86 19.27 12.31
CA PHE A 129 31.32 19.27 12.27
C PHE A 129 31.87 18.78 10.94
N GLN A 130 31.04 18.39 9.97
CA GLN A 130 31.51 17.83 8.71
C GLN A 130 31.70 18.91 7.65
N ASN A 131 32.80 18.82 6.91
CA ASN A 131 32.98 19.56 5.66
C ASN A 131 32.22 18.88 4.50
N ALA A 132 32.24 19.49 3.31
CA ALA A 132 31.60 18.92 2.11
C ALA A 132 32.12 17.53 1.71
N GLY A 133 33.33 17.16 2.16
CA GLY A 133 33.93 15.84 1.94
C GLY A 133 33.65 14.82 3.05
N GLY A 134 32.82 15.16 4.05
CA GLY A 134 32.46 14.28 5.17
C GLY A 134 33.53 14.13 6.27
N GLY A 135 34.68 14.79 6.14
CA GLY A 135 35.69 14.88 7.19
C GLY A 135 35.36 15.96 8.21
N VAL A 136 36.00 15.93 9.38
CA VAL A 136 35.83 16.98 10.40
C VAL A 136 36.39 18.31 9.86
N ASP A 137 35.59 19.36 9.92
CA ASP A 137 35.92 20.74 9.54
C ASP A 137 36.51 21.47 10.76
N PRO A 138 37.82 21.79 10.76
CA PRO A 138 38.45 22.49 11.87
C PRO A 138 37.82 23.85 12.17
N ALA A 139 37.34 24.58 11.16
CA ALA A 139 36.73 25.89 11.37
C ALA A 139 35.40 25.78 12.11
N LYS A 140 34.57 24.79 11.74
CA LYS A 140 33.31 24.48 12.45
C LYS A 140 33.58 24.00 13.87
N THR A 141 34.63 23.20 14.07
CA THR A 141 35.05 22.79 15.41
C THR A 141 35.45 23.99 16.27
N GLU A 142 36.26 24.90 15.76
CA GLU A 142 36.68 26.11 16.48
C GLU A 142 35.50 27.07 16.78
N GLU A 143 34.59 27.24 15.82
CA GLU A 143 33.35 27.99 15.99
C GLU A 143 32.51 27.41 17.14
N PHE A 144 32.31 26.09 17.15
CA PHE A 144 31.60 25.40 18.23
C PHE A 144 32.31 25.51 19.59
N LEU A 145 33.63 25.37 19.64
CA LEU A 145 34.37 25.48 20.91
C LEU A 145 34.30 26.90 21.49
N SER A 146 34.32 27.91 20.62
CA SER A 146 34.13 29.31 21.00
C SER A 146 32.73 29.55 21.55
N PHE A 147 31.71 29.05 20.86
CA PHE A 147 30.31 29.04 21.33
C PHE A 147 30.17 28.36 22.69
N ALA A 148 30.71 27.14 22.84
CA ALA A 148 30.60 26.35 24.06
C ALA A 148 31.23 27.05 25.25
N LYS A 149 32.43 27.64 25.07
CA LYS A 149 33.10 28.42 26.10
C LYS A 149 32.27 29.65 26.48
N ALA A 150 31.86 30.45 25.49
CA ALA A 150 31.11 31.69 25.71
C ALA A 150 29.78 31.43 26.43
N TYR A 151 29.07 30.36 26.05
CA TYR A 151 27.83 29.94 26.69
C TYR A 151 28.05 29.59 28.17
N LEU A 152 29.06 28.76 28.46
CA LEU A 152 29.38 28.35 29.84
C LEU A 152 29.78 29.55 30.71
N GLU A 153 30.63 30.44 30.20
CA GLU A 153 31.03 31.66 30.90
C GLU A 153 29.85 32.62 31.13
N THR A 154 28.95 32.76 30.15
CA THR A 154 27.77 33.64 30.27
C THR A 154 26.77 33.10 31.27
N GLU A 155 26.40 31.83 31.17
CA GLU A 155 25.38 31.25 32.04
C GLU A 155 25.89 31.02 33.45
N PHE A 156 27.11 30.52 33.63
CA PHE A 156 27.62 30.06 34.92
C PHE A 156 28.79 30.88 35.47
N GLY A 157 29.51 31.63 34.63
CA GLY A 157 30.65 32.43 35.07
C GLY A 157 31.70 31.61 35.82
N SER A 158 32.12 32.11 36.98
CA SER A 158 33.12 31.45 37.84
C SER A 158 32.65 30.12 38.44
N GLU A 159 31.38 29.75 38.30
CA GLU A 159 30.87 28.46 38.75
C GLU A 159 31.33 27.29 37.86
N VAL A 160 31.76 27.55 36.61
CA VAL A 160 32.38 26.52 35.76
C VAL A 160 33.81 26.31 36.22
N LEU A 161 34.07 25.16 36.83
CA LEU A 161 35.42 24.81 37.30
C LEU A 161 36.28 24.24 36.19
N TYR A 162 35.63 23.55 35.24
CA TYR A 162 36.30 22.72 34.26
C TYR A 162 35.47 22.65 32.99
N ALA A 163 36.10 22.89 31.85
CA ALA A 163 35.55 22.61 30.53
C ALA A 163 36.67 22.11 29.63
N ARG A 164 36.58 20.87 29.18
CA ARG A 164 37.57 20.22 28.31
C ARG A 164 36.92 19.80 27.01
N ALA A 165 37.55 20.16 25.91
CA ALA A 165 37.21 19.72 24.57
C ALA A 165 37.87 18.37 24.27
N ASP A 166 37.05 17.41 23.89
CA ASP A 166 37.41 16.07 23.46
C ASP A 166 37.28 16.03 21.93
N LEU A 167 38.40 15.97 21.24
CA LEU A 167 38.52 15.98 19.78
C LEU A 167 38.97 14.63 19.22
N ASP A 168 39.48 13.75 20.08
CA ASP A 168 39.97 12.40 19.80
C ASP A 168 38.86 11.34 19.68
N GLU A 169 37.60 11.74 19.70
CA GLU A 169 36.44 10.86 19.51
C GLU A 169 35.72 11.17 18.19
N LYS A 170 34.71 10.36 17.85
CA LYS A 170 33.97 10.50 16.57
C LYS A 170 33.37 11.91 16.37
N THR A 171 32.84 12.51 17.43
CA THR A 171 32.20 13.83 17.37
C THR A 171 32.83 14.73 18.42
N PRO A 172 33.33 15.92 18.03
CA PRO A 172 33.82 16.90 18.99
C PRO A 172 32.77 17.23 20.07
N HIS A 173 33.20 17.23 21.33
CA HIS A 173 32.31 17.56 22.45
C HIS A 173 33.09 18.14 23.64
N VAL A 174 32.39 18.89 24.48
CA VAL A 174 32.96 19.55 25.67
C VAL A 174 32.38 18.91 26.92
N HIS A 175 33.25 18.28 27.72
CA HIS A 175 32.94 17.87 29.08
C HIS A 175 33.13 19.04 30.05
N PHE A 176 32.11 19.36 30.84
CA PHE A 176 32.20 20.46 31.80
C PHE A 176 31.72 20.07 33.21
N VAL A 177 32.23 20.77 34.22
CA VAL A 177 31.82 20.63 35.62
C VAL A 177 31.50 21.99 36.22
N VAL A 178 30.34 22.09 36.85
CA VAL A 178 29.81 23.31 37.49
C VAL A 178 29.63 23.10 38.99
N ALA A 179 30.01 24.11 39.76
CA ALA A 179 29.74 24.29 41.18
C ALA A 179 28.47 25.12 41.38
N PRO A 180 27.28 24.53 41.62
CA PRO A 180 26.01 25.24 41.65
C PRO A 180 25.88 26.09 42.92
N GLU A 181 26.42 27.30 42.91
CA GLU A 181 26.56 28.12 44.10
C GLU A 181 25.28 28.88 44.46
N HIS A 182 24.97 28.90 45.75
CA HIS A 182 23.84 29.63 46.30
C HIS A 182 24.25 30.28 47.63
N GLU A 183 23.75 31.48 47.89
CA GLU A 183 23.86 32.12 49.20
C GLU A 183 22.61 31.82 50.04
N GLU A 184 22.76 31.06 51.12
CA GLU A 184 21.65 30.66 51.98
C GLU A 184 20.95 31.87 52.59
N ARG A 185 19.65 32.04 52.31
CA ARG A 185 18.87 33.22 52.73
C ARG A 185 18.93 33.54 54.23
N ARG A 186 19.02 32.52 55.10
CA ARG A 186 18.97 32.72 56.56
C ARG A 186 20.33 33.10 57.14
N THR A 187 21.40 32.48 56.67
CA THR A 187 22.74 32.62 57.27
C THR A 187 23.67 33.50 56.42
N GLY A 188 23.32 33.70 55.15
CA GLY A 188 24.21 34.24 54.13
C GLY A 188 25.35 33.29 53.76
N ASN A 189 25.40 32.06 54.27
CA ASN A 189 26.52 31.19 53.97
C ASN A 189 26.47 30.75 52.50
N PRO A 190 27.60 30.84 51.77
CA PRO A 190 27.64 30.28 50.44
C PRO A 190 27.66 28.75 50.53
N MET A 191 26.91 28.09 49.65
CA MET A 191 26.76 26.63 49.61
C MET A 191 26.54 26.14 48.18
N LEU A 192 26.85 24.87 47.93
CA LEU A 192 26.53 24.16 46.70
C LEU A 192 25.13 23.55 46.81
N SER A 193 24.19 24.02 45.99
CA SER A 193 22.79 23.61 46.03
C SER A 193 22.10 23.73 44.68
N HIS A 194 21.78 22.59 44.04
CA HIS A 194 21.00 22.59 42.80
C HIS A 194 19.59 23.17 42.97
N HIS A 195 18.95 22.90 44.12
CA HIS A 195 17.57 23.32 44.35
C HIS A 195 17.43 24.84 44.53
N GLN A 196 18.46 25.48 45.08
CA GLN A 196 18.44 26.92 45.37
C GLN A 196 19.31 27.73 44.40
N HIS A 197 20.10 27.07 43.54
CA HIS A 197 20.89 27.73 42.51
C HIS A 197 20.01 28.49 41.54
N ARG A 198 20.48 29.67 41.12
CA ARG A 198 19.74 30.63 40.28
C ARG A 198 19.32 30.08 38.92
N LEU A 199 19.96 29.03 38.40
CA LEU A 199 19.56 28.38 37.13
C LEU A 199 19.00 26.96 37.34
N PHE A 200 19.59 26.17 38.25
CA PHE A 200 19.19 24.76 38.43
C PHE A 200 17.90 24.62 39.24
N GLY A 201 17.62 25.60 40.10
CA GLY A 201 16.42 25.66 40.94
C GLY A 201 15.24 26.38 40.28
N GLN A 202 15.41 26.94 39.08
CA GLN A 202 14.34 27.67 38.39
C GLN A 202 13.20 26.74 37.98
N ILE A 203 11.99 27.27 38.19
CA ILE A 203 10.74 26.68 37.73
C ILE A 203 9.96 27.80 37.05
N GLU A 204 9.71 27.64 35.76
CA GLU A 204 8.83 28.55 35.02
C GLU A 204 7.46 27.90 34.89
N THR A 205 6.42 28.69 35.13
CA THR A 205 5.04 28.25 34.94
C THR A 205 4.54 28.76 33.60
N ILE A 206 3.90 27.89 32.84
CA ILE A 206 3.38 28.17 31.50
C ILE A 206 1.90 27.83 31.52
N GLU A 207 1.10 28.77 31.04
CA GLU A 207 -0.32 28.56 30.80
C GLU A 207 -0.51 27.69 29.55
N GLY A 208 -1.33 26.65 29.66
CA GLY A 208 -1.81 25.87 28.53
C GLY A 208 -3.29 25.60 28.70
N LYS A 209 -4.02 25.44 27.60
CA LYS A 209 -5.42 25.04 27.61
C LYS A 209 -5.53 23.56 27.26
N ASP A 210 -6.42 22.83 27.94
CA ASP A 210 -6.83 21.49 27.49
C ASP A 210 -7.97 21.55 26.46
N GLU A 211 -8.37 20.40 25.91
CA GLU A 211 -9.49 20.29 24.96
C GLU A 211 -10.83 20.80 25.51
N ALA A 212 -11.00 20.85 26.82
CA ALA A 212 -12.17 21.42 27.48
C ALA A 212 -12.02 22.93 27.77
N GLU A 213 -10.98 23.56 27.20
CA GLU A 213 -10.57 24.95 27.43
C GLU A 213 -10.24 25.31 28.88
N ASN A 214 -9.99 24.32 29.76
CA ASN A 214 -9.58 24.62 31.12
C ASN A 214 -8.14 25.12 31.12
N GLU A 215 -7.90 26.18 31.90
CA GLU A 215 -6.57 26.70 32.14
C GLU A 215 -5.76 25.72 33.00
N ASN A 216 -4.70 25.17 32.43
CA ASN A 216 -3.73 24.32 33.11
C ASN A 216 -2.39 25.05 33.24
N LEU A 217 -1.83 25.00 34.45
CA LEU A 217 -0.52 25.57 34.76
C LEU A 217 0.55 24.48 34.68
N TRP A 218 1.31 24.47 33.59
CA TRP A 218 2.43 23.57 33.36
C TRP A 218 3.71 24.14 33.97
N ARG A 219 4.58 23.29 34.51
CA ARG A 219 5.88 23.70 35.06
C ARG A 219 7.02 23.21 34.19
N LYS A 220 7.81 24.12 33.63
CA LYS A 220 9.15 23.83 33.09
C LYS A 220 10.15 23.81 34.24
N ARG A 221 11.03 22.81 34.24
CA ARG A 221 12.13 22.70 35.20
C ARG A 221 13.47 22.91 34.51
N SER A 222 14.53 22.98 35.30
CA SER A 222 15.89 23.29 34.87
C SER A 222 16.32 22.62 33.57
N TYR A 223 16.13 21.31 33.38
CA TYR A 223 16.58 20.66 32.13
C TYR A 223 15.95 21.26 30.86
N GLU A 224 14.64 21.50 30.84
CA GLU A 224 13.96 22.14 29.69
C GLU A 224 14.44 23.58 29.51
N LEU A 225 14.57 24.33 30.61
CA LEU A 225 15.04 25.72 30.59
C LEU A 225 16.46 25.82 30.04
N PHE A 226 17.34 24.86 30.37
CA PHE A 226 18.70 24.84 29.82
C PHE A 226 18.72 24.51 28.33
N GLN A 227 17.81 23.66 27.82
CA GLN A 227 17.69 23.44 26.38
C GLN A 227 17.22 24.71 25.65
N ASP A 228 16.29 25.47 26.25
CA ASP A 228 15.80 26.73 25.69
C ASP A 228 16.91 27.80 25.73
N ARG A 229 17.62 27.94 26.86
CA ARG A 229 18.72 28.90 27.03
C ARG A 229 19.87 28.67 26.06
N VAL A 230 20.34 27.43 25.92
CA VAL A 230 21.46 27.13 24.99
C VAL A 230 21.07 27.38 23.53
N ALA A 231 19.81 27.16 23.18
CA ALA A 231 19.29 27.47 21.85
C ALA A 231 19.18 28.99 21.60
N ASN A 232 18.63 29.74 22.56
CA ASN A 232 18.57 31.20 22.47
C ASN A 232 19.98 31.81 22.41
N PHE A 233 20.93 31.25 23.16
CA PHE A 233 22.32 31.68 23.08
C PHE A 233 22.94 31.33 21.73
N ALA A 234 22.64 30.18 21.14
CA ALA A 234 23.11 29.83 19.80
C ALA A 234 22.60 30.79 18.73
N GLU A 235 21.32 31.17 18.80
CA GLU A 235 20.74 32.18 17.92
C GLU A 235 21.43 33.55 18.10
N ALA A 236 21.65 33.99 19.34
CA ALA A 236 22.35 35.24 19.62
C ALA A 236 23.85 35.21 19.24
N PHE A 237 24.47 34.03 19.27
CA PHE A 237 25.85 33.80 18.88
C PHE A 237 26.01 33.63 17.36
N ASP A 238 24.91 33.59 16.61
CA ASP A 238 24.87 33.40 15.15
C ASP A 238 25.53 32.09 14.67
N ILE A 239 25.34 31.00 15.44
CA ILE A 239 25.80 29.66 15.06
C ILE A 239 24.63 28.83 14.52
N ASP A 240 24.84 28.11 13.41
CA ASP A 240 23.82 27.28 12.77
C ASP A 240 23.59 25.96 13.53
N LEU A 241 23.08 26.10 14.75
CA LEU A 241 22.68 25.02 15.64
C LEU A 241 21.30 25.32 16.19
N ARG A 242 20.43 24.30 16.18
CA ARG A 242 19.05 24.42 16.63
C ARG A 242 18.79 23.61 17.87
N ARG A 243 17.77 24.02 18.61
CA ARG A 243 17.25 23.23 19.74
C ARG A 243 16.81 21.85 19.26
N GLY A 244 17.11 20.81 20.04
CA GLY A 244 16.48 19.51 19.86
C GLY A 244 14.96 19.54 20.06
N GLU A 245 14.29 18.47 19.63
CA GLU A 245 12.84 18.31 19.71
C GLU A 245 12.28 18.64 21.11
N ASN A 246 11.23 19.48 21.17
CA ASN A 246 10.57 19.85 22.43
C ASN A 246 9.58 18.80 22.90
N ARG A 247 10.08 17.60 23.20
CA ARG A 247 9.25 16.44 23.53
C ARG A 247 8.33 16.67 24.70
N VAL A 248 8.81 17.31 25.77
CA VAL A 248 7.97 17.55 26.95
C VAL A 248 6.80 18.50 26.63
N ALA A 249 6.99 19.48 25.73
CA ALA A 249 5.88 20.29 25.24
C ALA A 249 4.91 19.47 24.38
N GLY A 250 5.42 18.64 23.46
CA GLY A 250 4.59 17.73 22.68
C GLY A 250 3.82 16.72 23.55
N GLU A 251 4.43 16.20 24.62
CA GLU A 251 3.76 15.35 25.61
C GLU A 251 2.66 16.12 26.37
N ARG A 252 2.89 17.40 26.72
CA ARG A 252 1.86 18.26 27.35
C ARG A 252 0.69 18.50 26.39
N GLU A 253 0.95 18.75 25.11
CA GLU A 253 -0.09 18.89 24.08
C GLU A 253 -0.87 17.59 23.88
N GLN A 254 -0.21 16.43 23.87
CA GLN A 254 -0.87 15.13 23.83
C GLN A 254 -1.78 14.91 25.04
N ILE A 255 -1.31 15.23 26.26
CA ILE A 255 -2.13 15.16 27.48
C ILE A 255 -3.32 16.12 27.39
N ALA A 256 -3.08 17.35 26.90
CA ALA A 256 -4.11 18.36 26.72
C ALA A 256 -5.21 17.90 25.73
N ARG A 257 -4.83 17.08 24.74
CA ARG A 257 -5.74 16.40 23.80
C ARG A 257 -6.35 15.08 24.29
N GLY A 258 -6.15 14.73 25.57
CA GLY A 258 -6.62 13.46 26.13
C GLY A 258 -5.95 12.21 25.53
N GLU A 259 -4.83 12.37 24.81
CA GLU A 259 -4.09 11.28 24.16
C GLU A 259 -3.17 10.57 25.16
N ALA A 260 -2.97 9.26 24.95
CA ALA A 260 -2.05 8.48 25.78
C ALA A 260 -0.58 8.80 25.45
N VAL A 261 0.15 9.36 26.41
CA VAL A 261 1.60 9.64 26.25
C VAL A 261 2.43 8.36 26.32
N SER A 262 3.02 7.99 25.19
CA SER A 262 4.01 6.90 25.14
C SER A 262 5.41 7.43 25.44
N LYS A 263 5.93 7.17 26.64
CA LYS A 263 7.32 7.52 26.99
C LYS A 263 8.27 6.59 26.24
N ARG A 264 9.02 7.11 25.27
CA ARG A 264 10.12 6.35 24.64
C ARG A 264 11.14 5.98 25.72
N ARG A 265 11.43 4.69 25.86
CA ARG A 265 12.49 4.22 26.77
C ARG A 265 13.82 4.75 26.29
N ASN A 266 14.59 5.40 27.19
CA ASN A 266 15.98 5.73 26.94
C ASN A 266 16.73 4.45 26.53
N THR A 267 17.13 4.40 25.27
CA THR A 267 17.88 3.27 24.74
C THR A 267 19.34 3.47 25.13
N ARG A 268 19.98 2.45 25.71
CA ARG A 268 21.41 2.54 26.06
C ARG A 268 22.23 2.82 24.77
N PRO A 269 23.32 3.61 24.81
CA PRO A 269 24.10 3.93 23.62
C PRO A 269 24.60 2.71 22.83
N SER A 270 24.92 1.60 23.49
CA SER A 270 25.24 0.33 22.83
C SER A 270 24.06 -0.18 22.01
N ARG A 271 22.89 -0.32 22.63
CA ARG A 271 21.67 -0.78 21.99
C ARG A 271 21.17 0.19 20.90
N GLY A 272 21.39 1.49 21.07
CA GLY A 272 21.10 2.49 20.03
C GLY A 272 22.00 2.32 18.80
N ARG A 273 23.28 1.96 18.99
CA ARG A 273 24.18 1.58 17.90
C ARG A 273 23.78 0.27 17.25
N ASP A 274 23.39 -0.73 18.03
CA ASP A 274 22.92 -2.01 17.49
C ASP A 274 21.66 -1.80 16.64
N LEU A 275 20.71 -0.97 17.11
CA LEU A 275 19.52 -0.57 16.35
C LEU A 275 19.87 0.23 15.10
N ALA A 276 20.80 1.18 15.17
CA ALA A 276 21.24 1.94 14.00
C ALA A 276 21.98 1.06 12.99
N ALA A 277 22.80 0.13 13.44
CA ALA A 277 23.48 -0.85 12.60
C ALA A 277 22.49 -1.83 11.96
N MET A 278 21.47 -2.29 12.71
CA MET A 278 20.36 -3.07 12.17
C MET A 278 19.56 -2.28 11.14
N LEU A 279 19.24 -1.00 11.40
CA LEU A 279 18.52 -0.15 10.45
C LEU A 279 19.34 0.13 9.18
N VAL A 280 20.66 0.30 9.30
CA VAL A 280 21.55 0.44 8.15
C VAL A 280 21.65 -0.87 7.39
N ALA A 281 21.74 -2.01 8.08
CA ALA A 281 21.74 -3.34 7.47
C ALA A 281 20.41 -3.63 6.74
N ASP A 282 19.28 -3.33 7.37
CA ASP A 282 17.94 -3.45 6.79
C ASP A 282 17.79 -2.51 5.59
N ALA A 283 18.32 -1.28 5.66
CA ALA A 283 18.32 -0.34 4.52
C ALA A 283 19.24 -0.81 3.38
N THR A 284 20.37 -1.44 3.68
CA THR A 284 21.24 -2.04 2.64
C THR A 284 20.62 -3.29 2.04
N ASP A 285 19.90 -4.10 2.84
CA ASP A 285 19.18 -5.28 2.37
C ASP A 285 17.94 -4.89 1.55
N GLU A 286 17.21 -3.83 1.94
CA GLU A 286 16.15 -3.24 1.11
C GLU A 286 16.72 -2.64 -0.17
N SER A 287 17.86 -1.94 -0.12
CA SER A 287 18.51 -1.39 -1.32
C SER A 287 18.96 -2.51 -2.27
N ALA A 288 19.48 -3.63 -1.74
CA ALA A 288 19.86 -4.80 -2.51
C ALA A 288 18.64 -5.54 -3.09
N LYS A 289 17.54 -5.64 -2.33
CA LYS A 289 16.26 -6.18 -2.82
C LYS A 289 15.66 -5.31 -3.91
N LEU A 290 15.68 -3.98 -3.74
CA LEU A 290 15.18 -3.04 -4.74
C LEU A 290 16.03 -3.06 -6.02
N LEU A 291 17.35 -3.22 -5.91
CA LEU A 291 18.23 -3.45 -7.06
C LEU A 291 17.91 -4.77 -7.76
N PHE A 292 17.71 -5.85 -7.02
CA PHE A 292 17.33 -7.15 -7.56
C PHE A 292 15.94 -7.13 -8.23
N GLU A 293 14.96 -6.48 -7.59
CA GLU A 293 13.61 -6.28 -8.16
C GLU A 293 13.64 -5.37 -9.39
N ALA A 294 14.49 -4.32 -9.41
CA ALA A 294 14.68 -3.47 -10.57
C ALA A 294 15.32 -4.25 -11.74
N GLU A 295 16.32 -5.09 -11.46
CA GLU A 295 16.93 -5.98 -12.46
C GLU A 295 15.92 -7.02 -13.00
N GLU A 296 15.08 -7.61 -12.14
CA GLU A 296 14.00 -8.50 -12.57
C GLU A 296 12.94 -7.78 -13.42
N LEU A 297 12.56 -6.56 -13.03
CA LEU A 297 11.61 -5.74 -13.79
C LEU A 297 12.19 -5.32 -15.14
N GLU A 298 13.47 -4.97 -15.21
CA GLU A 298 14.15 -4.63 -16.45
C GLU A 298 14.30 -5.85 -17.37
N ALA A 299 14.63 -7.03 -16.81
CA ALA A 299 14.66 -8.28 -17.56
C ALA A 299 13.27 -8.69 -18.07
N ALA A 300 12.23 -8.51 -17.26
CA ALA A 300 10.84 -8.76 -17.64
C ALA A 300 10.34 -7.77 -18.70
N ALA A 301 10.75 -6.50 -18.63
CA ALA A 301 10.45 -5.49 -19.64
C ALA A 301 11.13 -5.84 -20.97
N LYS A 302 12.44 -6.14 -20.98
CA LYS A 302 13.18 -6.59 -22.17
C LYS A 302 12.57 -7.87 -22.78
N ALA A 303 12.10 -8.80 -21.95
CA ALA A 303 11.41 -10.00 -22.43
C ALA A 303 10.02 -9.72 -23.01
N LYS A 304 9.31 -8.71 -22.50
CA LYS A 304 8.03 -8.25 -23.07
C LYS A 304 8.24 -7.50 -24.38
N ASP A 305 9.26 -6.67 -24.48
CA ASP A 305 9.61 -5.93 -25.69
C ASP A 305 10.00 -6.89 -26.82
N ARG A 306 10.85 -7.88 -26.53
CA ARG A 306 11.20 -8.93 -27.51
C ARG A 306 9.98 -9.72 -27.98
N LYS A 307 9.05 -10.06 -27.07
CA LYS A 307 7.78 -10.72 -27.43
C LYS A 307 6.85 -9.80 -28.23
N ALA A 308 6.91 -8.49 -28.03
CA ALA A 308 6.15 -7.52 -28.82
C ALA A 308 6.74 -7.39 -30.23
N GLU A 309 8.06 -7.32 -30.36
CA GLU A 309 8.77 -7.31 -31.65
C GLU A 309 8.50 -8.57 -32.47
N ASP A 310 8.59 -9.76 -31.86
CA ASP A 310 8.29 -11.03 -32.52
C ASP A 310 6.83 -11.08 -33.01
N LYS A 311 5.88 -10.55 -32.21
CA LYS A 311 4.46 -10.46 -32.60
C LYS A 311 4.22 -9.47 -33.73
N VAL A 312 4.93 -8.33 -33.75
CA VAL A 312 4.85 -7.36 -34.84
C VAL A 312 5.43 -7.96 -36.12
N ALA A 313 6.55 -8.66 -36.06
CA ALA A 313 7.13 -9.37 -37.21
C ALA A 313 6.20 -10.47 -37.74
N GLU A 314 5.56 -11.24 -36.86
CA GLU A 314 4.57 -12.26 -37.24
C GLU A 314 3.31 -11.63 -37.86
N ALA A 315 2.82 -10.52 -37.30
CA ALA A 315 1.69 -9.77 -37.83
C ALA A 315 1.98 -9.22 -39.23
N GLN A 316 3.15 -8.62 -39.44
CA GLN A 316 3.59 -8.12 -40.75
C GLN A 316 3.74 -9.25 -41.77
N ARG A 317 4.21 -10.44 -41.35
CA ARG A 317 4.29 -11.61 -42.24
C ARG A 317 2.90 -12.08 -42.66
N LYS A 318 1.98 -12.20 -41.70
CA LYS A 318 0.57 -12.56 -41.96
C LYS A 318 -0.13 -11.54 -42.84
N GLU A 319 0.14 -10.25 -42.66
CA GLU A 319 -0.41 -9.18 -43.49
C GLU A 319 0.10 -9.26 -44.93
N ARG A 320 1.42 -9.47 -45.14
CA ARG A 320 1.99 -9.68 -46.48
C ARG A 320 1.42 -10.91 -47.18
N GLU A 321 1.28 -12.03 -46.46
CA GLU A 321 0.67 -13.25 -46.96
C GLU A 321 -0.81 -13.03 -47.33
N ALA A 322 -1.57 -12.33 -46.49
CA ALA A 322 -2.98 -11.99 -46.73
C ALA A 322 -3.14 -11.04 -47.93
N ASN A 323 -2.30 -10.02 -48.06
CA ASN A 323 -2.34 -9.08 -49.17
C ASN A 323 -1.97 -9.77 -50.50
N ALA A 324 -0.95 -10.63 -50.50
CA ALA A 324 -0.58 -11.42 -51.69
C ALA A 324 -1.71 -12.39 -52.10
N LEU A 325 -2.37 -13.01 -51.11
CA LEU A 325 -3.53 -13.87 -51.33
C LEU A 325 -4.73 -13.10 -51.90
N MET A 326 -5.04 -11.92 -51.34
CA MET A 326 -6.13 -11.05 -51.81
C MET A 326 -5.88 -10.57 -53.24
N LEU A 327 -4.67 -10.05 -53.52
CA LEU A 327 -4.30 -9.62 -54.86
C LEU A 327 -4.38 -10.77 -55.87
N GLY A 328 -3.87 -11.94 -55.50
CA GLY A 328 -3.94 -13.13 -56.34
C GLY A 328 -5.38 -13.60 -56.57
N MET A 329 -6.25 -13.50 -55.57
CA MET A 329 -7.67 -13.85 -55.68
C MET A 329 -8.41 -12.88 -56.60
N THR A 330 -8.26 -11.58 -56.40
CA THR A 330 -8.90 -10.54 -57.23
C THR A 330 -8.49 -10.70 -58.68
N ARG A 331 -7.18 -10.74 -58.97
CA ARG A 331 -6.70 -10.88 -60.34
C ARG A 331 -7.11 -12.21 -60.98
N GLY A 332 -7.14 -13.29 -60.18
CA GLY A 332 -7.55 -14.61 -60.65
C GLY A 332 -9.05 -14.71 -60.97
N LEU A 333 -9.90 -14.04 -60.20
CA LEU A 333 -11.33 -13.93 -60.48
C LEU A 333 -11.58 -13.10 -61.74
N GLU A 334 -10.91 -11.95 -61.88
CA GLU A 334 -10.96 -11.14 -63.10
C GLU A 334 -10.50 -11.95 -64.33
N ALA A 335 -9.44 -12.73 -64.19
CA ALA A 335 -8.92 -13.58 -65.27
C ALA A 335 -9.91 -14.71 -65.66
N LEU A 336 -10.67 -15.24 -64.70
CA LEU A 336 -11.73 -16.21 -64.96
C LEU A 336 -12.92 -15.55 -65.68
N GLU A 337 -13.34 -14.38 -65.22
CA GLU A 337 -14.43 -13.60 -65.83
C GLU A 337 -14.09 -13.17 -67.26
N GLN A 338 -12.84 -12.77 -67.50
CA GLN A 338 -12.36 -12.37 -68.82
C GLN A 338 -11.96 -13.54 -69.72
N GLU A 339 -12.15 -14.80 -69.28
CA GLU A 339 -11.75 -16.01 -70.01
C GLU A 339 -10.25 -16.06 -70.37
N GLU A 340 -9.41 -15.37 -69.60
CA GLU A 340 -7.94 -15.44 -69.72
C GLU A 340 -7.40 -16.74 -69.12
N ILE A 341 -8.09 -17.24 -68.09
CA ILE A 341 -7.86 -18.57 -67.51
C ILE A 341 -9.18 -19.34 -67.44
N ALA A 342 -9.10 -20.66 -67.56
CA ALA A 342 -10.24 -21.57 -67.56
C ALA A 342 -9.96 -22.80 -66.71
N TYR A 343 -11.00 -23.31 -66.03
CA TYR A 343 -10.92 -24.56 -65.31
C TYR A 343 -10.79 -25.74 -66.27
N LYS A 344 -9.90 -26.67 -65.95
CA LYS A 344 -9.73 -27.92 -66.66
C LYS A 344 -9.98 -29.09 -65.70
N PRO A 345 -11.00 -29.93 -65.96
CA PRO A 345 -11.26 -31.13 -65.17
C PRO A 345 -10.08 -32.10 -65.17
N ALA A 346 -10.02 -32.94 -64.13
CA ALA A 346 -9.01 -33.98 -64.03
C ALA A 346 -9.11 -34.97 -65.21
N SER A 347 -7.97 -35.49 -65.65
CA SER A 347 -7.88 -36.53 -66.68
C SER A 347 -7.03 -37.69 -66.16
N LYS A 348 -7.03 -38.84 -66.86
CA LYS A 348 -6.27 -40.05 -66.45
C LYS A 348 -4.77 -39.80 -66.16
N SER A 349 -4.19 -38.72 -66.68
CA SER A 349 -2.76 -38.39 -66.53
C SER A 349 -2.48 -37.04 -65.85
N ARG A 350 -3.50 -36.22 -65.50
CA ARG A 350 -3.29 -34.89 -64.89
C ARG A 350 -4.39 -34.56 -63.88
N ARG A 351 -3.98 -34.01 -62.72
CA ARG A 351 -4.89 -33.39 -61.75
C ARG A 351 -5.60 -32.20 -62.39
N ASP A 352 -6.77 -31.88 -61.87
CA ASP A 352 -7.52 -30.72 -62.30
C ASP A 352 -6.81 -29.42 -61.91
N GLY A 353 -7.11 -28.34 -62.62
CA GLY A 353 -6.42 -27.07 -62.40
C GLY A 353 -6.86 -25.96 -63.32
N LEU A 354 -6.14 -24.84 -63.27
CA LEU A 354 -6.36 -23.70 -64.15
C LEU A 354 -5.44 -23.79 -65.36
N THR A 355 -5.99 -23.54 -66.53
CA THR A 355 -5.27 -23.46 -67.80
C THR A 355 -5.57 -22.13 -68.47
N TYR A 356 -4.78 -21.74 -69.48
CA TYR A 356 -5.08 -20.52 -70.23
C TYR A 356 -6.34 -20.70 -71.06
N GLY A 357 -7.25 -19.73 -70.92
CA GLY A 357 -8.50 -19.67 -71.67
C GLY A 357 -8.31 -19.06 -73.06
N PRO A 358 -9.40 -18.93 -73.84
CA PRO A 358 -9.36 -18.43 -75.21
C PRO A 358 -8.88 -16.98 -75.32
N LYS A 359 -9.05 -16.17 -74.27
CA LYS A 359 -8.64 -14.75 -74.23
C LYS A 359 -7.32 -14.52 -73.48
N ALA A 360 -6.55 -15.58 -73.21
CA ALA A 360 -5.28 -15.46 -72.50
C ALA A 360 -4.30 -14.49 -73.18
N PRO A 361 -3.49 -13.72 -72.41
CA PRO A 361 -2.49 -12.83 -72.96
C PRO A 361 -1.60 -13.53 -73.99
N LYS A 362 -1.31 -12.90 -75.13
CA LYS A 362 -0.49 -13.52 -76.20
C LYS A 362 1.00 -13.53 -75.87
N GLU A 363 1.46 -12.55 -75.10
CA GLU A 363 2.86 -12.43 -74.69
C GLU A 363 3.21 -13.40 -73.55
N GLU A 364 4.32 -14.13 -73.70
CA GLU A 364 4.81 -15.07 -72.69
C GLU A 364 5.11 -14.39 -71.35
N ARG A 365 5.65 -13.16 -71.40
CA ARG A 365 5.93 -12.35 -70.21
C ARG A 365 4.65 -12.02 -69.44
N ALA A 366 3.57 -11.66 -70.14
CA ALA A 366 2.28 -11.37 -69.53
C ALA A 366 1.63 -12.63 -68.92
N ARG A 367 1.75 -13.78 -69.59
CA ARG A 367 1.31 -15.08 -69.05
C ARG A 367 2.06 -15.45 -67.77
N LYS A 368 3.38 -15.30 -67.76
CA LYS A 368 4.21 -15.57 -66.58
C LYS A 368 3.86 -14.63 -65.42
N ALA A 369 3.66 -13.34 -65.69
CA ALA A 369 3.23 -12.36 -64.69
C ALA A 369 1.85 -12.70 -64.10
N LEU A 370 0.87 -13.07 -64.95
CA LEU A 370 -0.44 -13.52 -64.50
C LEU A 370 -0.33 -14.75 -63.59
N ARG A 371 0.45 -15.75 -64.00
CA ARG A 371 0.65 -16.99 -63.22
C ARG A 371 1.31 -16.74 -61.87
N GLU A 372 2.34 -15.89 -61.79
CA GLU A 372 2.99 -15.55 -60.52
C GLU A 372 2.06 -14.74 -59.61
N THR A 373 1.26 -13.83 -60.19
CA THR A 373 0.30 -13.00 -59.43
C THR A 373 -0.78 -13.84 -58.77
N ILE A 374 -1.36 -14.81 -59.50
CA ILE A 374 -2.42 -15.67 -58.97
C ILE A 374 -1.90 -16.83 -58.10
N ARG A 375 -0.59 -17.10 -58.12
CA ARG A 375 0.04 -18.24 -57.44
C ARG A 375 -0.34 -18.36 -55.97
N PRO A 376 -0.35 -17.29 -55.14
CA PRO A 376 -0.73 -17.37 -53.74
C PRO A 376 -2.19 -17.82 -53.51
N ALA A 377 -3.07 -17.58 -54.48
CA ALA A 377 -4.49 -17.92 -54.43
C ALA A 377 -4.88 -19.14 -55.29
N TYR A 378 -3.90 -19.79 -55.94
CA TYR A 378 -4.15 -20.77 -57.01
C TYR A 378 -5.10 -21.89 -56.59
N GLU A 379 -4.90 -22.51 -55.42
CA GLU A 379 -5.77 -23.59 -54.94
C GLU A 379 -7.20 -23.13 -54.68
N ARG A 380 -7.39 -21.92 -54.12
CA ARG A 380 -8.70 -21.33 -53.88
C ARG A 380 -9.41 -21.00 -55.20
N LEU A 381 -8.66 -20.49 -56.17
CA LEU A 381 -9.16 -20.21 -57.51
C LEU A 381 -9.53 -21.49 -58.26
N VAL A 382 -8.76 -22.58 -58.13
CA VAL A 382 -9.13 -23.90 -58.66
C VAL A 382 -10.44 -24.37 -58.04
N GLY A 383 -10.59 -24.28 -56.71
CA GLY A 383 -11.83 -24.66 -56.03
C GLY A 383 -13.03 -23.81 -56.43
N PHE A 384 -12.85 -22.50 -56.60
CA PHE A 384 -13.90 -21.59 -57.08
C PHE A 384 -14.28 -21.88 -58.54
N ALA A 385 -13.29 -22.01 -59.42
CA ALA A 385 -13.51 -22.30 -60.82
C ALA A 385 -14.12 -23.70 -61.04
N ARG A 386 -13.74 -24.68 -60.21
CA ARG A 386 -14.40 -26.00 -60.15
C ARG A 386 -15.87 -25.87 -59.78
N LYS A 387 -16.20 -25.13 -58.71
CA LYS A 387 -17.60 -24.90 -58.32
C LYS A 387 -18.40 -24.17 -59.38
N LEU A 388 -17.80 -23.18 -60.07
CA LEU A 388 -18.45 -22.51 -61.20
C LEU A 388 -18.69 -23.47 -62.36
N PHE A 389 -17.70 -24.29 -62.71
CA PHE A 389 -17.81 -25.30 -63.75
C PHE A 389 -18.88 -26.35 -63.40
N GLU A 390 -18.83 -26.92 -62.19
CA GLU A 390 -19.84 -27.83 -61.67
C GLU A 390 -21.22 -27.18 -61.63
N ARG A 391 -21.33 -25.90 -61.25
CA ARG A 391 -22.61 -25.17 -61.24
C ARG A 391 -23.11 -24.88 -62.64
N MET A 392 -22.25 -24.56 -63.60
CA MET A 392 -22.66 -24.38 -65.00
C MET A 392 -23.12 -25.71 -65.61
N SER A 393 -22.35 -26.78 -65.42
CA SER A 393 -22.74 -28.12 -65.86
C SER A 393 -23.98 -28.63 -65.12
N ALA A 394 -24.12 -28.31 -63.83
CA ALA A 394 -25.30 -28.62 -63.05
C ALA A 394 -26.48 -27.72 -63.42
N VAL A 395 -26.31 -26.46 -63.81
CA VAL A 395 -27.39 -25.60 -64.31
C VAL A 395 -27.84 -26.10 -65.68
N GLU A 396 -26.95 -26.55 -66.56
CA GLU A 396 -27.33 -27.19 -67.82
C GLU A 396 -28.09 -28.51 -67.58
N MET A 397 -27.62 -29.33 -66.63
CA MET A 397 -28.32 -30.56 -66.22
C MET A 397 -29.63 -30.26 -65.47
N GLN A 398 -29.66 -29.22 -64.64
CA GLN A 398 -30.80 -28.77 -63.84
C GLN A 398 -31.77 -27.97 -64.71
N GLU A 399 -31.40 -27.36 -65.82
CA GLU A 399 -32.36 -26.81 -66.79
C GLU A 399 -33.00 -27.92 -67.61
N ALA A 400 -32.25 -28.98 -67.92
CA ALA A 400 -32.79 -30.20 -68.50
C ALA A 400 -33.69 -30.97 -67.49
N GLU A 401 -33.30 -30.99 -66.21
CA GLU A 401 -34.01 -31.65 -65.12
C GLU A 401 -35.16 -30.78 -64.60
N ASN A 402 -35.05 -29.46 -64.53
CA ASN A 402 -36.15 -28.52 -64.23
C ASN A 402 -37.19 -28.52 -65.34
N ARG A 403 -36.81 -28.77 -66.61
CA ARG A 403 -37.80 -29.05 -67.66
C ARG A 403 -38.55 -30.38 -67.40
N ARG A 404 -37.90 -31.35 -66.76
CA ARG A 404 -38.51 -32.63 -66.33
C ARG A 404 -39.33 -32.50 -65.04
N VAL A 405 -38.81 -31.78 -64.07
CA VAL A 405 -39.32 -31.58 -62.71
C VAL A 405 -40.40 -30.50 -62.68
N ALA A 406 -40.40 -29.50 -63.57
CA ALA A 406 -41.55 -28.60 -63.75
C ALA A 406 -42.75 -29.36 -64.35
N ALA A 407 -42.50 -30.42 -65.14
CA ALA A 407 -43.55 -31.31 -65.61
C ALA A 407 -44.04 -32.27 -64.51
N GLU A 408 -43.18 -32.73 -63.60
CA GLU A 408 -43.55 -33.53 -62.42
C GLU A 408 -44.19 -32.69 -61.28
N LEU A 409 -43.70 -31.49 -60.99
CA LEU A 409 -44.26 -30.57 -59.97
C LEU A 409 -45.65 -30.05 -60.35
N ALA A 410 -45.98 -29.88 -61.64
CA ALA A 410 -47.36 -29.62 -62.08
C ALA A 410 -48.31 -30.83 -61.84
N ALA A 411 -47.77 -32.02 -61.61
CA ALA A 411 -48.49 -33.24 -61.23
C ALA A 411 -48.48 -33.48 -59.71
N GLU A 412 -47.44 -33.04 -59.00
CA GLU A 412 -47.25 -33.21 -57.55
C GLU A 412 -47.86 -32.07 -56.71
N ASP A 413 -47.94 -30.84 -57.22
CA ASP A 413 -48.67 -29.73 -56.59
C ASP A 413 -50.21 -29.98 -56.57
N ARG A 414 -50.69 -30.94 -57.37
CA ARG A 414 -52.03 -31.53 -57.27
C ARG A 414 -52.17 -32.60 -56.18
N ARG A 415 -51.06 -33.19 -55.71
CA ARG A 415 -51.03 -34.20 -54.64
C ARG A 415 -50.76 -33.59 -53.26
N VAL A 416 -49.93 -32.54 -53.16
CA VAL A 416 -49.45 -32.00 -51.87
C VAL A 416 -50.38 -30.94 -51.26
N ARG A 417 -51.33 -30.36 -52.01
CA ARG A 417 -52.48 -29.64 -51.40
C ARG A 417 -53.41 -30.54 -50.56
N GLY A 418 -53.15 -31.86 -50.50
CA GLY A 418 -53.97 -32.83 -49.78
C GLY A 418 -53.52 -33.20 -48.37
N GLN A 419 -52.37 -32.73 -47.87
CA GLN A 419 -51.86 -33.18 -46.57
C GLN A 419 -51.12 -32.05 -45.81
N HIS A 420 -51.86 -30.99 -45.47
CA HIS A 420 -51.55 -30.18 -44.30
C HIS A 420 -52.56 -30.50 -43.19
N SER A 421 -52.07 -30.56 -41.94
CA SER A 421 -52.84 -30.93 -40.75
C SER A 421 -54.15 -30.14 -40.63
N ASN A 422 -55.21 -30.88 -40.36
CA ASN A 422 -56.53 -30.75 -40.98
C ASN A 422 -57.52 -29.94 -40.13
N VAL A 423 -57.14 -29.39 -38.97
CA VAL A 423 -58.13 -28.82 -38.03
C VAL A 423 -58.55 -27.41 -38.40
N LEU A 424 -57.61 -26.50 -38.64
CA LEU A 424 -57.95 -25.14 -39.10
C LEU A 424 -58.64 -25.17 -40.48
N GLU A 425 -58.22 -26.08 -41.36
CA GLU A 425 -58.86 -26.27 -42.66
C GLU A 425 -60.28 -26.87 -42.52
N ARG A 426 -60.46 -27.88 -41.66
CA ARG A 426 -61.80 -28.44 -41.34
C ARG A 426 -62.70 -27.41 -40.66
N ILE A 427 -62.19 -26.59 -39.73
CA ILE A 427 -62.94 -25.48 -39.10
C ILE A 427 -63.40 -24.48 -40.17
N THR A 428 -62.51 -24.08 -41.11
CA THR A 428 -62.91 -23.21 -42.23
C THR A 428 -63.90 -23.86 -43.21
N LYS A 429 -63.98 -25.20 -43.23
CA LYS A 429 -64.94 -25.99 -44.03
C LYS A 429 -66.20 -26.39 -43.24
N GLY A 430 -66.42 -25.82 -42.05
CA GLY A 430 -67.64 -26.00 -41.27
C GLY A 430 -67.64 -27.21 -40.33
N LEU A 431 -66.47 -27.74 -39.97
CA LEU A 431 -66.35 -28.71 -38.87
C LEU A 431 -66.92 -28.09 -37.61
N ARG A 432 -67.95 -28.73 -37.09
CA ARG A 432 -68.60 -28.28 -35.87
C ARG A 432 -67.85 -28.82 -34.65
N PRO A 433 -67.91 -28.12 -33.51
CA PRO A 433 -67.20 -28.54 -32.30
C PRO A 433 -67.54 -29.95 -31.79
N ASP A 434 -68.74 -30.46 -32.08
CA ASP A 434 -69.20 -31.82 -31.77
C ASP A 434 -68.47 -32.92 -32.57
N GLN A 435 -67.54 -32.55 -33.46
CA GLN A 435 -66.85 -33.47 -34.37
C GLN A 435 -65.33 -33.49 -34.18
N TYR A 436 -64.82 -32.85 -33.13
CA TYR A 436 -63.41 -32.92 -32.77
C TYR A 436 -63.04 -34.30 -32.22
N THR A 437 -61.85 -34.79 -32.58
CA THR A 437 -61.29 -36.02 -32.01
C THR A 437 -60.06 -35.71 -31.17
N GLY A 438 -59.57 -36.72 -30.43
CA GLY A 438 -58.32 -36.60 -29.68
C GLY A 438 -57.10 -36.24 -30.54
N ASP A 439 -57.11 -36.61 -31.82
CA ASP A 439 -55.98 -36.40 -32.75
C ASP A 439 -55.96 -34.97 -33.33
N ASP A 440 -57.04 -34.21 -33.16
CA ASP A 440 -57.15 -32.84 -33.64
C ASP A 440 -56.30 -31.85 -32.82
N PHE A 441 -55.82 -32.25 -31.63
CA PHE A 441 -54.99 -31.42 -30.76
C PHE A 441 -53.68 -32.14 -30.39
N PRO A 442 -52.76 -32.35 -31.33
CA PRO A 442 -51.57 -33.20 -31.13
C PRO A 442 -50.62 -32.70 -30.03
N ASP A 443 -50.66 -31.40 -29.72
CA ASP A 443 -49.87 -30.77 -28.67
C ASP A 443 -50.57 -30.75 -27.30
N ALA A 444 -51.87 -31.07 -27.23
CA ALA A 444 -52.62 -31.14 -25.99
C ALA A 444 -52.32 -32.48 -25.27
N PHE A 445 -52.25 -32.42 -23.94
CA PHE A 445 -52.22 -33.62 -23.11
C PHE A 445 -53.65 -34.02 -22.73
N ARG A 446 -54.08 -35.16 -23.26
CA ARG A 446 -55.37 -35.78 -22.97
C ARG A 446 -55.21 -36.85 -21.90
N VAL A 447 -56.09 -36.85 -20.90
CA VAL A 447 -56.14 -37.91 -19.86
C VAL A 447 -57.48 -38.65 -19.97
N PRO A 448 -57.51 -39.79 -20.68
CA PRO A 448 -58.72 -40.58 -20.85
C PRO A 448 -59.39 -40.97 -19.53
N LEU A 449 -60.71 -41.13 -19.53
CA LEU A 449 -61.47 -41.56 -18.33
C LEU A 449 -60.96 -42.88 -17.73
N ASN A 450 -60.45 -43.78 -18.56
CA ASN A 450 -59.90 -45.08 -18.18
C ASN A 450 -58.38 -45.10 -17.92
N MET A 451 -57.69 -43.95 -17.99
CA MET A 451 -56.25 -43.89 -17.71
C MET A 451 -55.99 -44.10 -16.21
N THR A 452 -55.17 -45.09 -15.88
CA THR A 452 -54.81 -45.37 -14.48
C THR A 452 -53.86 -44.31 -13.92
N ASP A 453 -53.94 -44.05 -12.61
CA ASP A 453 -53.05 -43.11 -11.92
C ASP A 453 -51.56 -43.45 -12.14
N GLN A 454 -51.23 -44.74 -12.23
CA GLN A 454 -49.87 -45.20 -12.51
C GLN A 454 -49.41 -44.82 -13.92
N ALA A 455 -50.28 -44.99 -14.93
CA ALA A 455 -49.98 -44.62 -16.31
C ALA A 455 -49.85 -43.09 -16.46
N LEU A 456 -50.72 -42.34 -15.78
CA LEU A 456 -50.68 -40.88 -15.73
C LEU A 456 -49.36 -40.38 -15.11
N ARG A 457 -49.00 -40.88 -13.92
CA ARG A 457 -47.75 -40.51 -13.23
C ARG A 457 -46.51 -40.85 -14.06
N LYS A 458 -46.46 -42.04 -14.69
CA LYS A 458 -45.34 -42.45 -15.55
C LYS A 458 -45.18 -41.52 -16.75
N THR A 459 -46.30 -41.11 -17.35
CA THR A 459 -46.29 -40.23 -18.52
C THR A 459 -45.80 -38.83 -18.17
N LEU A 460 -46.31 -38.26 -17.07
CA LEU A 460 -45.90 -36.93 -16.60
C LEU A 460 -44.46 -36.89 -16.06
N ALA A 461 -44.00 -37.96 -15.41
CA ALA A 461 -42.62 -38.07 -14.93
C ALA A 461 -41.58 -37.97 -16.07
N ASN A 462 -41.93 -38.39 -17.28
CA ASN A 462 -41.04 -38.31 -18.44
C ASN A 462 -41.08 -36.96 -19.17
N MET A 463 -42.01 -36.05 -18.81
CA MET A 463 -42.08 -34.73 -19.43
C MET A 463 -41.09 -33.77 -18.77
N SER A 464 -40.36 -33.02 -19.60
CA SER A 464 -39.60 -31.84 -19.16
C SER A 464 -40.51 -30.71 -18.70
N ASN A 465 -40.00 -29.76 -17.91
CA ASN A 465 -40.80 -28.61 -17.46
C ASN A 465 -41.30 -27.76 -18.65
N ARG A 466 -40.48 -27.59 -19.69
CA ARG A 466 -40.89 -26.92 -20.94
C ARG A 466 -42.01 -27.66 -21.67
N GLU A 467 -41.98 -28.99 -21.69
CA GLU A 467 -43.07 -29.79 -22.26
C GLU A 467 -44.35 -29.68 -21.43
N LEU A 468 -44.24 -29.66 -20.09
CA LEU A 468 -45.39 -29.39 -19.21
C LEU A 468 -46.02 -28.03 -19.55
N LYS A 469 -45.23 -26.96 -19.68
CA LYS A 469 -45.73 -25.62 -20.07
C LYS A 469 -46.44 -25.65 -21.42
N ARG A 470 -45.80 -26.21 -22.46
CA ARG A 470 -46.37 -26.27 -23.81
C ARG A 470 -47.69 -27.05 -23.83
N ARG A 471 -47.71 -28.23 -23.22
CA ARG A 471 -48.88 -29.10 -23.21
C ARG A 471 -49.99 -28.56 -22.31
N HIS A 472 -49.68 -27.84 -21.23
CA HIS A 472 -50.67 -27.21 -20.37
C HIS A 472 -51.52 -26.20 -21.13
N GLY A 473 -50.88 -25.27 -21.85
CA GLY A 473 -51.57 -24.28 -22.67
C GLY A 473 -52.43 -24.95 -23.75
N ALA A 474 -51.84 -25.89 -24.49
CA ALA A 474 -52.55 -26.62 -25.54
C ALA A 474 -53.74 -27.44 -24.99
N SER A 475 -53.62 -28.09 -23.83
CA SER A 475 -54.73 -28.79 -23.16
C SER A 475 -55.84 -27.83 -22.71
N PHE A 476 -55.48 -26.65 -22.21
CA PHE A 476 -56.47 -25.67 -21.79
C PHE A 476 -57.26 -25.10 -22.98
N ASP A 477 -56.57 -24.80 -24.09
CA ASP A 477 -57.20 -24.36 -25.33
C ASP A 477 -58.05 -25.47 -25.95
N ALA A 478 -57.56 -26.72 -26.00
CA ALA A 478 -58.33 -27.86 -26.48
C ALA A 478 -59.60 -28.08 -25.65
N ALA A 479 -59.51 -27.99 -24.32
CA ALA A 479 -60.67 -28.13 -23.43
C ALA A 479 -61.76 -27.06 -23.67
N ARG A 480 -61.37 -25.84 -24.05
CA ARG A 480 -62.29 -24.76 -24.42
C ARG A 480 -62.91 -24.98 -25.79
N LEU A 481 -62.09 -25.42 -26.75
CA LEU A 481 -62.55 -25.68 -28.11
C LEU A 481 -63.51 -26.86 -28.17
N THR A 482 -63.40 -27.84 -27.26
CA THR A 482 -64.28 -29.01 -27.22
C THR A 482 -65.42 -28.88 -26.19
N GLU A 483 -65.82 -27.68 -25.75
CA GLU A 483 -66.85 -27.50 -24.70
C GLU A 483 -68.20 -28.17 -25.02
N ASP A 484 -68.53 -28.31 -26.31
CA ASP A 484 -69.75 -28.98 -26.80
C ASP A 484 -69.67 -30.52 -26.72
N ASP A 485 -68.49 -31.10 -26.46
CA ASP A 485 -68.27 -32.51 -26.12
C ASP A 485 -67.78 -32.60 -24.65
N PRO A 486 -68.70 -32.80 -23.68
CA PRO A 486 -68.36 -32.77 -22.26
C PRO A 486 -67.32 -33.80 -21.85
N ASP A 487 -67.31 -34.98 -22.48
CA ASP A 487 -66.38 -36.06 -22.16
C ASP A 487 -64.98 -35.71 -22.66
N LEU A 488 -64.85 -35.25 -23.91
CA LEU A 488 -63.57 -34.84 -24.48
C LEU A 488 -63.00 -33.59 -23.78
N ALA A 489 -63.84 -32.59 -23.49
CA ALA A 489 -63.44 -31.43 -22.71
C ALA A 489 -62.97 -31.82 -21.30
N LEU A 490 -63.66 -32.76 -20.65
CA LEU A 490 -63.27 -33.26 -19.33
C LEU A 490 -61.89 -33.93 -19.36
N GLU A 491 -61.59 -34.74 -20.38
CA GLU A 491 -60.29 -35.40 -20.52
C GLU A 491 -59.14 -34.42 -20.72
N TYR A 492 -59.33 -33.33 -21.46
CA TYR A 492 -58.34 -32.26 -21.59
C TYR A 492 -58.21 -31.41 -20.32
N ARG A 493 -59.31 -31.10 -19.62
CA ARG A 493 -59.26 -30.42 -18.31
C ARG A 493 -58.50 -31.25 -17.29
N ARG A 494 -58.75 -32.56 -17.24
CA ARG A 494 -57.99 -33.49 -16.39
C ARG A 494 -56.50 -33.49 -16.75
N GLY A 495 -56.17 -33.43 -18.04
CA GLY A 495 -54.79 -33.29 -18.50
C GLY A 495 -54.12 -32.00 -18.03
N ALA A 496 -54.78 -30.85 -18.20
CA ALA A 496 -54.28 -29.56 -17.72
C ALA A 496 -54.09 -29.55 -16.19
N GLN A 497 -55.08 -30.06 -15.44
CA GLN A 497 -55.00 -30.17 -13.98
C GLN A 497 -53.85 -31.08 -13.52
N ALA A 498 -53.66 -32.24 -14.16
CA ALA A 498 -52.59 -33.16 -13.83
C ALA A 498 -51.21 -32.55 -14.11
N ILE A 499 -51.07 -31.80 -15.21
CA ILE A 499 -49.86 -31.01 -15.49
C ILE A 499 -49.63 -29.94 -14.42
N GLY A 500 -50.68 -29.20 -14.04
CA GLY A 500 -50.62 -28.17 -12.99
C GLY A 500 -50.13 -28.72 -11.64
N LEU A 501 -50.65 -29.89 -11.24
CA LEU A 501 -50.21 -30.56 -10.02
C LEU A 501 -48.73 -30.97 -10.08
N VAL A 502 -48.29 -31.59 -11.19
CA VAL A 502 -46.88 -32.01 -11.34
C VAL A 502 -45.94 -30.81 -11.43
N ALA A 503 -46.35 -29.72 -12.07
CA ALA A 503 -45.59 -28.49 -12.10
C ALA A 503 -45.42 -27.90 -10.68
N GLY A 504 -46.49 -27.87 -9.89
CA GLY A 504 -46.44 -27.47 -8.47
C GLY A 504 -45.54 -28.36 -7.62
N MET A 505 -45.59 -29.69 -7.84
CA MET A 505 -44.68 -30.64 -7.18
C MET A 505 -43.22 -30.37 -7.50
N ARG A 506 -42.91 -29.87 -8.69
CA ARG A 506 -41.56 -29.52 -9.12
C ARG A 506 -41.16 -28.08 -8.77
N GLY A 507 -42.07 -27.22 -8.31
CA GLY A 507 -41.78 -25.79 -8.15
C GLY A 507 -41.63 -25.05 -9.49
N PHE A 508 -42.27 -25.56 -10.54
CA PHE A 508 -42.25 -24.96 -11.87
C PHE A 508 -43.50 -24.11 -12.12
N ASP A 509 -43.29 -22.84 -12.47
CA ASP A 509 -44.36 -21.89 -12.80
C ASP A 509 -44.71 -21.99 -14.29
N LEU A 510 -45.89 -22.53 -14.58
CA LEU A 510 -46.39 -22.75 -15.95
C LEU A 510 -46.62 -21.44 -16.72
N GLU A 511 -46.87 -20.32 -16.04
CA GLU A 511 -47.09 -19.03 -16.69
C GLU A 511 -45.73 -18.42 -17.07
N THR A 512 -44.83 -18.27 -16.09
CA THR A 512 -43.55 -17.59 -16.32
C THR A 512 -42.50 -18.49 -16.96
N GLY A 513 -42.69 -19.81 -16.91
CA GLY A 513 -41.68 -20.80 -17.32
C GLY A 513 -40.47 -20.87 -16.38
N ARG A 514 -40.58 -20.31 -15.18
CA ARG A 514 -39.50 -20.27 -14.20
C ARG A 514 -39.57 -21.48 -13.28
N HIS A 515 -38.42 -22.12 -13.06
CA HIS A 515 -38.27 -23.21 -12.10
C HIS A 515 -37.65 -22.69 -10.79
N ASP A 516 -38.34 -22.95 -9.67
CA ASP A 516 -37.99 -22.49 -8.33
C ASP A 516 -38.12 -23.67 -7.34
N PRO A 517 -37.05 -24.45 -7.12
CA PRO A 517 -37.08 -25.65 -6.27
C PRO A 517 -37.55 -25.40 -4.84
N ASP A 518 -37.35 -24.19 -4.32
CA ASP A 518 -37.74 -23.82 -2.95
C ASP A 518 -39.26 -23.71 -2.79
N LYS A 519 -40.00 -23.59 -3.91
CA LYS A 519 -41.47 -23.56 -3.93
C LYS A 519 -42.08 -24.91 -4.27
N ALA A 520 -41.27 -25.94 -4.46
CA ALA A 520 -41.74 -27.27 -4.80
C ALA A 520 -42.47 -27.92 -3.62
N THR A 521 -43.64 -28.50 -3.88
CA THR A 521 -44.33 -29.32 -2.85
C THR A 521 -43.69 -30.69 -2.69
N ASP A 522 -42.89 -31.15 -3.66
CA ASP A 522 -42.05 -32.35 -3.58
C ASP A 522 -40.60 -32.02 -3.97
N PRO A 523 -39.72 -31.73 -2.98
CA PRO A 523 -38.33 -31.37 -3.23
C PRO A 523 -37.55 -32.43 -4.03
N ALA A 524 -37.90 -33.72 -3.89
CA ALA A 524 -37.21 -34.78 -4.61
C ALA A 524 -37.50 -34.74 -6.12
N LEU A 525 -38.71 -34.35 -6.52
CA LEU A 525 -39.09 -34.19 -7.92
C LEU A 525 -38.55 -32.90 -8.54
N ALA A 526 -38.46 -31.81 -7.77
CA ALA A 526 -37.88 -30.54 -8.23
C ALA A 526 -36.46 -30.70 -8.78
N HIS A 527 -35.64 -31.53 -8.12
CA HIS A 527 -34.26 -31.75 -8.55
C HIS A 527 -34.11 -32.67 -9.77
N GLN A 528 -35.16 -33.41 -10.15
CA GLN A 528 -35.11 -34.29 -11.33
C GLN A 528 -35.32 -33.53 -12.66
N HIS A 529 -35.98 -32.38 -12.61
CA HIS A 529 -36.30 -31.57 -13.78
C HIS A 529 -35.93 -30.10 -13.54
N THR A 530 -34.77 -29.68 -14.03
CA THR A 530 -34.23 -28.34 -13.80
C THR A 530 -34.36 -27.40 -14.98
N ASP A 531 -35.02 -27.83 -16.06
CA ASP A 531 -35.23 -27.00 -17.23
C ASP A 531 -36.24 -25.88 -16.94
N GLY A 532 -35.99 -24.71 -17.50
CA GLY A 532 -36.83 -23.51 -17.41
C GLY A 532 -36.54 -22.57 -18.57
N ASP A 533 -37.36 -21.53 -18.73
CA ASP A 533 -37.13 -20.49 -19.70
C ASP A 533 -35.93 -19.62 -19.27
N PRO A 534 -35.03 -19.23 -20.19
CA PRO A 534 -33.88 -18.41 -19.84
C PRO A 534 -34.35 -17.07 -19.24
N GLU A 535 -33.79 -16.67 -18.10
CA GLU A 535 -34.09 -15.35 -17.54
C GLU A 535 -33.68 -14.25 -18.54
N PRO A 536 -34.52 -13.23 -18.76
CA PRO A 536 -34.15 -12.10 -19.61
C PRO A 536 -32.87 -11.46 -19.07
N ILE A 537 -31.89 -11.23 -19.93
CA ILE A 537 -30.62 -10.58 -19.58
C ILE A 537 -30.95 -9.19 -19.01
N LYS A 538 -30.75 -8.98 -17.71
CA LYS A 538 -30.96 -7.68 -17.05
C LYS A 538 -29.75 -6.77 -17.32
N GLU A 539 -29.86 -5.89 -18.31
CA GLU A 539 -28.88 -4.81 -18.51
C GLU A 539 -28.96 -3.78 -17.36
N ARG A 540 -27.90 -3.70 -16.53
CA ARG A 540 -27.76 -2.63 -15.53
C ARG A 540 -27.05 -1.43 -16.15
N VAL A 541 -27.81 -0.46 -16.63
CA VAL A 541 -27.28 0.83 -17.10
C VAL A 541 -26.87 1.69 -15.88
N LYS A 542 -25.56 1.94 -15.72
CA LYS A 542 -25.03 2.88 -14.70
C LYS A 542 -25.09 4.32 -15.24
N THR A 543 -26.07 5.08 -14.83
CA THR A 543 -26.16 6.52 -15.14
C THR A 543 -25.21 7.31 -14.23
N ARG A 544 -24.09 7.82 -14.77
CA ARG A 544 -23.21 8.76 -14.05
C ARG A 544 -23.69 10.20 -14.30
N SER A 545 -24.31 10.82 -13.31
CA SER A 545 -24.61 12.25 -13.31
C SER A 545 -23.30 13.05 -13.11
N ARG A 546 -22.92 13.88 -14.09
CA ARG A 546 -21.84 14.87 -13.96
C ARG A 546 -22.42 16.16 -13.39
N GLN A 547 -22.05 16.52 -12.16
CA GLN A 547 -22.25 17.88 -11.64
C GLN A 547 -21.27 18.83 -12.35
N ARG A 548 -21.80 19.91 -12.93
CA ARG A 548 -21.00 21.07 -13.38
C ARG A 548 -20.79 21.98 -12.18
N VAL A 549 -19.52 22.24 -11.84
CA VAL A 549 -19.11 23.32 -10.93
C VAL A 549 -19.29 24.65 -11.66
N ARG A 550 -19.87 25.64 -10.98
CA ARG A 550 -20.06 27.02 -11.47
C ARG A 550 -18.79 27.83 -11.32
#